data_AF-A0A1Q8B705-F1
#
_entry.id   AF-A0A1Q8B705-F1
#
_cell.length_a   1.000
_cell.length_b   1.000
_cell.length_c   1.000
_cell.angle_alpha   90.00
_cell.angle_beta   90.00
_cell.angle_gamma   90.00
#
_symmetry.space_group_name_H-M   'P 1'
#
loop_
_entity.id
_entity.type
_entity.pdbx_description
1 polymer ?
#
loop_
_entity_poly.entity_id
_entity_poly.type
_entity_poly.pdbx_seq_one_letter_code
_entity_poly.pdbx_strand_id
1 'polypeptide(L)'
;MRRSSYGFIAIAVALLFIPLSLKPADTLPLQIPDVAFWRMVTGFSEEAGSFRFQYMSNEREFAALIPELKKSTKPGGVYLGVGPEQNFSYIAALRPRIAFIFDIRRENMLEHLIYKAVFEMSPTRVEFVSRLFSRRTPAGLSDKSTVSELFQAFGRVPGDAQLFTQNLEAIKDLLVKNRRFLLTSQDQSEVDGVYRTFFNAGPGFPYPGRNFGAFFGGSYADLMTARDDDGEPRSYLAGEDSFQFLRDIERRNLIVPLVGDFAGTKAIRAAAAYLKEHQATVTTFYTSNVEQYLFEQGDDWRRFYANLATLPLDSSSTLIRSSHFAPAGARLRRVPSNYVMLRSSIADLVKAFKEGRIQNYYNAIQMSQ
;
A
#
# COMPACT_ATOMS: atom_id res chain seq x y z
N MET A 1 59.76 -3.18 67.26
CA MET A 1 58.30 -2.98 67.24
C MET A 1 57.93 -2.14 66.02
N ARG A 2 57.19 -2.75 65.09
CA ARG A 2 56.40 -2.20 63.95
C ARG A 2 56.95 -1.05 63.08
N ARG A 3 57.36 -1.41 61.87
CA ARG A 3 57.32 -0.57 60.65
C ARG A 3 55.86 -0.38 60.22
N SER A 4 55.43 0.84 59.91
CA SER A 4 54.15 1.12 59.24
C SER A 4 54.40 1.89 57.95
N SER A 5 54.32 1.16 56.85
CA SER A 5 54.31 1.68 55.48
C SER A 5 52.93 2.24 55.18
N TYR A 6 52.83 3.51 54.82
CA TYR A 6 51.59 4.07 54.24
C TYR A 6 51.65 3.90 52.73
N GLY A 7 50.92 2.90 52.22
CA GLY A 7 50.72 2.69 50.79
C GLY A 7 49.68 3.66 50.25
N PHE A 8 50.06 4.47 49.26
CA PHE A 8 49.11 5.21 48.43
C PHE A 8 48.37 4.21 47.52
N ILE A 9 47.07 4.03 47.75
CA ILE A 9 46.19 3.32 46.81
C ILE A 9 45.77 4.35 45.75
N ALA A 10 46.32 4.24 44.55
CA ALA A 10 45.83 4.95 43.38
C ALA A 10 44.53 4.27 42.92
N ILE A 11 43.39 4.93 43.13
CA ILE A 11 42.10 4.49 42.56
C ILE A 11 42.08 4.95 41.10
N ALA A 12 42.36 4.03 40.18
CA ALA A 12 42.15 4.25 38.76
C ALA A 12 40.63 4.20 38.47
N VAL A 13 40.01 5.37 38.28
CA VAL A 13 38.64 5.48 37.78
C VAL A 13 38.69 5.21 36.27
N ALA A 14 38.42 3.97 35.87
CA ALA A 14 38.16 3.63 34.49
C ALA A 14 36.82 4.24 34.08
N LEU A 15 36.85 5.38 33.39
CA LEU A 15 35.69 5.93 32.67
C LEU A 15 35.34 4.96 31.54
N LEU A 16 34.44 4.02 31.83
CA LEU A 16 33.73 3.24 30.82
C LEU A 16 32.89 4.23 30.00
N PHE A 17 33.45 4.71 28.89
CA PHE A 17 32.67 5.26 27.79
C PHE A 17 31.84 4.11 27.21
N ILE A 18 30.67 3.86 27.81
CA ILE A 18 29.62 3.13 27.13
C ILE A 18 29.18 4.08 26.01
N PRO A 19 29.39 3.77 24.72
CA PRO A 19 28.72 4.54 23.69
C PRO A 19 27.23 4.29 23.92
N LEU A 20 26.52 5.29 24.45
CA LEU A 20 25.09 5.36 24.22
C LEU A 20 24.95 5.43 22.71
N SER A 21 24.69 4.30 22.06
CA SER A 21 24.06 4.30 20.75
C SER A 21 22.68 4.91 20.95
N LEU A 22 22.64 6.25 20.96
CA LEU A 22 21.45 7.00 20.59
C LEU A 22 21.15 6.55 19.17
N LYS A 23 20.32 5.50 19.02
CA LYS A 23 19.63 5.28 17.75
C LYS A 23 18.94 6.61 17.48
N PRO A 24 19.31 7.34 16.42
CA PRO A 24 18.65 8.60 16.17
C PRO A 24 17.18 8.25 15.92
N ALA A 25 16.32 8.93 16.69
CA ALA A 25 14.89 8.63 16.76
C ALA A 25 14.31 8.94 15.39
N ASP A 26 13.64 7.98 14.75
CA ASP A 26 13.05 8.31 13.46
C ASP A 26 11.94 9.35 13.62
N THR A 27 11.95 10.31 12.71
CA THR A 27 11.30 11.61 12.88
C THR A 27 10.10 11.77 11.97
N LEU A 28 9.53 10.65 11.49
CA LEU A 28 8.34 10.71 10.64
C LEU A 28 7.21 11.46 11.37
N PRO A 29 6.54 12.39 10.70
CA PRO A 29 5.47 13.15 11.32
C PRO A 29 4.27 12.25 11.62
N LEU A 30 3.57 12.52 12.73
CA LEU A 30 2.30 11.86 13.04
C LEU A 30 1.16 12.33 12.14
N GLN A 31 1.33 13.42 11.40
CA GLN A 31 0.36 13.98 10.47
C GLN A 31 1.11 14.84 9.46
N ILE A 32 0.71 14.79 8.19
CA ILE A 32 1.23 15.69 7.16
C ILE A 32 0.21 16.82 6.94
N PRO A 33 0.57 18.11 7.11
CA PRO A 33 -0.34 19.22 6.79
C PRO A 33 -0.76 19.19 5.32
N ASP A 34 -2.00 19.61 4.99
CA ASP A 34 -2.56 19.50 3.63
C ASP A 34 -1.66 20.10 2.54
N VAL A 35 -1.05 21.27 2.80
CA VAL A 35 -0.11 21.92 1.87
C VAL A 35 1.15 21.08 1.66
N ALA A 36 1.69 20.47 2.72
CA ALA A 36 2.85 19.59 2.62
C ALA A 36 2.50 18.29 1.91
N PHE A 37 1.33 17.70 2.20
CA PHE A 37 0.83 16.51 1.53
C PHE A 37 0.69 16.75 0.03
N TRP A 38 0.04 17.85 -0.38
CA TRP A 38 -0.11 18.18 -1.79
C TRP A 38 1.24 18.44 -2.48
N ARG A 39 2.20 19.07 -1.80
CA ARG A 39 3.58 19.22 -2.28
C ARG A 39 4.29 17.88 -2.44
N MET A 40 4.04 16.89 -1.57
CA MET A 40 4.58 15.54 -1.74
C MET A 40 3.93 14.86 -2.95
N VAL A 41 2.59 14.85 -3.03
CA VAL A 41 1.85 14.25 -4.16
C VAL A 41 2.32 14.82 -5.49
N THR A 42 2.45 16.13 -5.62
CA THR A 42 2.87 16.77 -6.89
C THR A 42 4.38 16.76 -7.10
N GLY A 43 5.15 17.07 -6.06
CA GLY A 43 6.60 17.26 -6.14
C GLY A 43 7.36 15.95 -6.27
N PHE A 44 6.88 14.86 -5.66
CA PHE A 44 7.52 13.54 -5.77
C PHE A 44 7.09 12.84 -7.06
N SER A 45 5.86 13.06 -7.52
CA SER A 45 5.36 12.45 -8.76
C SER A 45 6.19 12.83 -9.99
N GLU A 46 6.19 11.95 -10.98
CA GLU A 46 6.77 12.16 -12.30
C GLU A 46 5.72 12.21 -13.41
N GLU A 47 6.18 12.27 -14.67
CA GLU A 47 5.29 12.28 -15.81
C GLU A 47 4.47 10.99 -15.86
N ALA A 48 3.17 11.11 -16.17
CA ALA A 48 2.29 9.96 -16.23
C ALA A 48 2.56 9.14 -17.49
N GLY A 49 2.59 7.83 -17.34
CA GLY A 49 2.53 6.90 -18.45
C GLY A 49 1.13 6.31 -18.60
N SER A 50 1.03 5.19 -19.31
CA SER A 50 -0.24 4.50 -19.57
C SER A 50 -0.16 3.04 -19.17
N PHE A 51 -1.26 2.50 -18.67
CA PHE A 51 -1.42 1.07 -18.41
C PHE A 51 -2.86 0.65 -18.67
N ARG A 52 -3.03 -0.49 -19.37
CA ARG A 52 -4.30 -0.89 -19.98
C ARG A 52 -5.38 -1.37 -19.01
N PHE A 53 -5.00 -1.82 -17.82
CA PHE A 53 -5.94 -2.27 -16.79
C PHE A 53 -6.19 -1.15 -15.79
N GLN A 54 -7.41 -0.99 -15.26
CA GLN A 54 -7.75 0.07 -14.30
C GLN A 54 -8.52 -0.39 -13.04
N TYR A 55 -8.43 0.45 -11.99
CA TYR A 55 -9.34 0.63 -10.83
C TYR A 55 -9.64 -0.50 -9.85
N MET A 56 -9.12 -1.71 -10.02
CA MET A 56 -9.29 -2.75 -8.99
C MET A 56 -8.22 -3.83 -9.10
N SER A 57 -7.82 -4.35 -7.95
CA SER A 57 -7.02 -5.58 -7.89
C SER A 57 -7.85 -6.81 -8.26
N ASN A 58 -7.22 -7.78 -8.89
CA ASN A 58 -7.76 -9.12 -9.10
C ASN A 58 -7.06 -10.18 -8.22
N GLU A 59 -6.22 -9.76 -7.27
CA GLU A 59 -5.39 -10.64 -6.44
C GLU A 59 -6.08 -10.94 -5.11
N ARG A 60 -6.88 -12.01 -5.03
CA ARG A 60 -7.54 -12.42 -3.78
C ARG A 60 -6.59 -13.11 -2.78
N GLU A 61 -5.41 -13.45 -3.26
CA GLU A 61 -4.42 -14.29 -2.58
C GLU A 61 -3.62 -13.48 -1.55
N PHE A 62 -3.76 -12.15 -1.56
CA PHE A 62 -3.23 -11.27 -0.52
C PHE A 62 -3.64 -11.75 0.87
N ALA A 63 -4.89 -12.24 1.02
CA ALA A 63 -5.45 -12.61 2.31
C ALA A 63 -4.61 -13.69 2.98
N ALA A 64 -4.23 -14.71 2.20
CA ALA A 64 -3.45 -15.83 2.68
C ALA A 64 -2.02 -15.41 3.10
N LEU A 65 -1.49 -14.31 2.56
CA LEU A 65 -0.18 -13.74 2.90
C LEU A 65 -0.14 -12.96 4.21
N ILE A 66 -1.25 -12.34 4.61
CA ILE A 66 -1.31 -11.46 5.78
C ILE A 66 -0.79 -12.10 7.08
N PRO A 67 -1.18 -13.33 7.48
CA PRO A 67 -0.75 -13.92 8.74
C PRO A 67 0.77 -14.06 8.88
N GLU A 68 1.46 -14.34 7.78
CA GLU A 68 2.91 -14.48 7.78
C GLU A 68 3.60 -13.11 7.82
N LEU A 69 3.12 -12.15 7.04
CA LEU A 69 3.67 -10.79 7.07
C LEU A 69 3.55 -10.16 8.46
N LYS A 70 2.44 -10.38 9.18
CA LYS A 70 2.29 -9.91 10.57
C LYS A 70 3.35 -10.49 11.53
N LYS A 71 3.93 -11.65 11.22
CA LYS A 71 4.98 -12.28 12.04
C LYS A 71 6.38 -11.76 11.69
N SER A 72 6.63 -11.44 10.42
CA SER A 72 7.96 -11.08 9.94
C SER A 72 8.20 -9.58 9.81
N THR A 73 7.16 -8.79 9.56
CA THR A 73 7.27 -7.34 9.32
C THR A 73 7.43 -6.60 10.65
N LYS A 74 8.47 -5.78 10.73
CA LYS A 74 8.71 -4.92 11.88
C LYS A 74 7.60 -3.86 12.03
N PRO A 75 7.00 -3.70 13.23
CA PRO A 75 5.98 -2.69 13.47
C PRO A 75 6.49 -1.26 13.25
N GLY A 76 5.59 -0.37 12.83
CA GLY A 76 5.87 1.06 12.70
C GLY A 76 6.81 1.43 11.55
N GLY A 77 7.08 0.52 10.61
CA GLY A 77 7.85 0.80 9.41
C GLY A 77 7.10 1.63 8.35
N VAL A 78 7.72 1.74 7.18
CA VAL A 78 7.13 2.36 5.99
C VAL A 78 6.63 1.29 5.03
N TYR A 79 5.44 1.52 4.47
CA TYR A 79 4.87 0.70 3.41
C TYR A 79 5.01 1.39 2.05
N LEU A 80 5.44 0.65 1.04
CA LEU A 80 5.42 1.05 -0.35
C LEU A 80 4.52 0.10 -1.14
N GLY A 81 3.81 0.58 -2.15
CA GLY A 81 2.85 -0.22 -2.89
C GLY A 81 2.60 0.24 -4.31
N VAL A 82 2.01 -0.61 -5.15
CA VAL A 82 1.48 -0.24 -6.48
C VAL A 82 0.00 -0.53 -6.59
N GLY A 83 -0.70 0.19 -7.48
CA GLY A 83 -2.11 -0.06 -7.77
C GLY A 83 -3.05 0.41 -6.65
N PRO A 84 -4.33 0.02 -6.70
CA PRO A 84 -5.33 0.66 -5.87
C PRO A 84 -5.51 0.00 -4.49
N GLU A 85 -6.69 -0.51 -4.21
CA GLU A 85 -7.22 -0.77 -2.86
C GLU A 85 -6.62 -1.98 -2.15
N GLN A 86 -5.95 -2.90 -2.85
CA GLN A 86 -5.30 -4.03 -2.20
C GLN A 86 -4.22 -3.59 -1.22
N ASN A 87 -3.63 -2.41 -1.45
CA ASN A 87 -2.68 -1.78 -0.53
C ASN A 87 -3.31 -1.51 0.84
N PHE A 88 -4.58 -1.14 0.90
CA PHE A 88 -5.26 -0.85 2.15
C PHE A 88 -5.35 -2.06 3.07
N SER A 89 -5.50 -3.26 2.52
CA SER A 89 -5.49 -4.50 3.30
C SER A 89 -4.13 -4.78 3.92
N TYR A 90 -3.04 -4.58 3.17
CA TYR A 90 -1.68 -4.68 3.72
C TYR A 90 -1.41 -3.59 4.77
N ILE A 91 -1.79 -2.35 4.49
CA ILE A 91 -1.61 -1.22 5.40
C ILE A 91 -2.38 -1.44 6.70
N ALA A 92 -3.64 -1.88 6.65
CA ALA A 92 -4.45 -2.18 7.83
C ALA A 92 -3.83 -3.31 8.67
N ALA A 93 -3.28 -4.35 8.01
CA ALA A 93 -2.68 -5.48 8.70
C ALA A 93 -1.30 -5.17 9.33
N LEU A 94 -0.47 -4.39 8.62
CA LEU A 94 0.92 -4.11 9.00
C LEU A 94 1.09 -2.83 9.79
N ARG A 95 0.08 -1.95 9.76
CA ARG A 95 0.02 -0.67 10.48
C ARG A 95 1.31 0.16 10.36
N PRO A 96 1.74 0.49 9.12
CA PRO A 96 2.90 1.34 8.91
C PRO A 96 2.63 2.75 9.45
N ARG A 97 3.69 3.53 9.70
CA ARG A 97 3.53 4.95 10.07
C ARG A 97 3.17 5.85 8.91
N ILE A 98 3.62 5.48 7.71
CA ILE A 98 3.33 6.19 6.46
C ILE A 98 3.38 5.18 5.30
N ALA A 99 2.56 5.41 4.28
CA ALA A 99 2.53 4.64 3.06
C ALA A 99 2.75 5.54 1.84
N PHE A 100 3.49 5.04 0.86
CA PHE A 100 3.60 5.65 -0.47
C PHE A 100 3.09 4.66 -1.51
N ILE A 101 2.08 5.07 -2.27
CA ILE A 101 1.50 4.24 -3.32
C ILE A 101 1.88 4.82 -4.67
N PHE A 102 2.60 4.05 -5.47
CA PHE A 102 3.10 4.46 -6.77
C PHE A 102 2.25 3.83 -7.86
N ASP A 103 1.93 4.58 -8.89
CA ASP A 103 1.39 4.00 -10.11
C ASP A 103 1.81 4.83 -11.31
N ILE A 104 2.05 4.19 -12.45
CA ILE A 104 2.44 4.92 -13.66
C ILE A 104 1.31 5.83 -14.16
N ARG A 105 0.05 5.54 -13.80
CA ARG A 105 -1.15 6.27 -14.21
C ARG A 105 -1.50 7.39 -13.24
N ARG A 106 -1.86 8.55 -13.79
CA ARG A 106 -2.40 9.67 -13.01
C ARG A 106 -3.77 9.35 -12.43
N GLU A 107 -4.56 8.59 -13.16
CA GLU A 107 -5.90 8.15 -12.82
C GLU A 107 -5.91 7.32 -11.53
N ASN A 108 -4.85 6.53 -11.28
CA ASN A 108 -4.74 5.76 -10.02
C ASN A 108 -4.39 6.66 -8.82
N MET A 109 -3.57 7.69 -9.02
CA MET A 109 -3.34 8.71 -7.99
C MET A 109 -4.65 9.42 -7.62
N LEU A 110 -5.45 9.79 -8.62
CA LEU A 110 -6.77 10.41 -8.42
C LEU A 110 -7.79 9.45 -7.78
N GLU A 111 -7.73 8.17 -8.12
CA GLU A 111 -8.52 7.10 -7.49
C GLU A 111 -8.20 6.99 -5.99
N HIS A 112 -6.93 7.03 -5.60
CA HIS A 112 -6.54 7.09 -4.18
C HIS A 112 -7.04 8.36 -3.48
N LEU A 113 -7.09 9.51 -4.17
CA LEU A 113 -7.70 10.71 -3.61
C LEU A 113 -9.22 10.58 -3.44
N ILE A 114 -9.91 9.85 -4.33
CA ILE A 114 -11.32 9.48 -4.13
C ILE A 114 -11.45 8.59 -2.89
N TYR A 115 -10.65 7.53 -2.75
CA TYR A 115 -10.67 6.67 -1.56
C TYR A 115 -10.44 7.47 -0.28
N LYS A 116 -9.42 8.34 -0.26
CA LYS A 116 -9.16 9.28 0.83
C LYS A 116 -10.41 10.05 1.20
N ALA A 117 -11.05 10.71 0.23
CA ALA A 117 -12.26 11.48 0.49
C ALA A 117 -13.39 10.62 1.07
N VAL A 118 -13.60 9.43 0.51
CA VAL A 118 -14.64 8.49 0.97
C VAL A 118 -14.35 7.99 2.39
N PHE A 119 -13.10 7.64 2.74
CA PHE A 119 -12.71 7.27 4.11
C PHE A 119 -12.99 8.40 5.10
N GLU A 120 -12.58 9.62 4.79
CA GLU A 120 -12.75 10.77 5.69
C GLU A 120 -14.23 11.04 6.00
N MET A 121 -15.08 10.98 4.97
CA MET A 121 -16.52 11.23 5.04
C MET A 121 -17.36 10.06 5.61
N SER A 122 -16.73 8.91 5.87
CA SER A 122 -17.44 7.70 6.29
C SER A 122 -17.07 7.32 7.72
N PRO A 123 -17.92 7.61 8.72
CA PRO A 123 -17.67 7.24 10.11
C PRO A 123 -17.49 5.74 10.33
N THR A 124 -18.12 4.88 9.53
CA THR A 124 -18.07 3.42 9.61
C THR A 124 -17.83 2.77 8.26
N ARG A 125 -17.43 1.49 8.25
CA ARG A 125 -17.26 0.74 6.99
C ARG A 125 -18.56 0.53 6.22
N VAL A 126 -19.72 0.59 6.88
CA VAL A 126 -21.03 0.53 6.22
C VAL A 126 -21.26 1.78 5.38
N GLU A 127 -21.02 2.95 5.96
CA GLU A 127 -21.15 4.23 5.26
C GLU A 127 -20.08 4.36 4.17
N PHE A 128 -18.89 3.80 4.37
CA PHE A 128 -17.85 3.73 3.34
C PHE A 128 -18.33 3.00 2.09
N VAL A 129 -18.88 1.78 2.25
CA VAL A 129 -19.41 1.01 1.10
C VAL A 129 -20.60 1.72 0.47
N SER A 130 -21.48 2.33 1.27
CA SER A 130 -22.60 3.14 0.79
C SER A 130 -22.12 4.30 -0.09
N ARG A 131 -21.11 5.04 0.36
CA ARG A 131 -20.54 6.17 -0.37
C ARG A 131 -19.73 5.73 -1.58
N LEU A 132 -18.87 4.72 -1.47
CA LEU A 132 -18.01 4.27 -2.57
C LEU A 132 -18.84 3.88 -3.80
N PHE A 133 -19.93 3.13 -3.59
CA PHE A 133 -20.79 2.64 -4.68
C PHE A 133 -22.05 3.47 -4.91
N SER A 134 -22.27 4.54 -4.12
CA SER A 134 -23.50 5.34 -4.13
C SER A 134 -24.77 4.49 -4.08
N ARG A 135 -24.83 3.63 -3.06
CA ARG A 135 -25.97 2.75 -2.76
C ARG A 135 -26.52 3.11 -1.39
N ARG A 136 -27.84 3.15 -1.23
CA ARG A 136 -28.46 3.42 0.08
C ARG A 136 -28.01 2.36 1.09
N THR A 137 -27.81 2.77 2.34
CA THR A 137 -27.41 1.85 3.39
C THR A 137 -28.54 0.82 3.64
N PRO A 138 -28.29 -0.49 3.46
CA PRO A 138 -29.25 -1.52 3.82
C PRO A 138 -29.57 -1.48 5.32
N ALA A 139 -30.83 -1.76 5.69
CA ALA A 139 -31.22 -1.90 7.09
C ALA A 139 -30.54 -3.14 7.73
N GLY A 140 -30.29 -3.08 9.04
CA GLY A 140 -29.76 -4.21 9.82
C GLY A 140 -28.24 -4.41 9.77
N LEU A 141 -27.51 -3.56 9.05
CA LEU A 141 -26.04 -3.54 9.12
C LEU A 141 -25.54 -2.73 10.32
N SER A 142 -24.44 -3.18 10.91
CA SER A 142 -23.74 -2.50 12.02
C SER A 142 -22.24 -2.72 11.94
N ASP A 143 -21.50 -2.09 12.84
CA ASP A 143 -20.06 -2.31 13.06
C ASP A 143 -19.70 -3.78 13.33
N LYS A 144 -20.65 -4.60 13.80
CA LYS A 144 -20.49 -6.04 14.06
C LYS A 144 -20.77 -6.96 12.88
N SER A 145 -21.37 -6.47 11.79
CA SER A 145 -21.71 -7.32 10.64
C SER A 145 -20.46 -7.92 10.00
N THR A 146 -20.45 -9.19 9.61
CA THR A 146 -19.30 -9.73 8.89
C THR A 146 -19.12 -9.02 7.53
N VAL A 147 -17.91 -9.03 6.97
CA VAL A 147 -17.69 -8.46 5.62
C VAL A 147 -18.50 -9.19 4.56
N SER A 148 -18.77 -10.49 4.73
CA SER A 148 -19.67 -11.24 3.86
C SER A 148 -21.11 -10.73 3.93
N GLU A 149 -21.66 -10.50 5.13
CA GLU A 149 -23.00 -9.92 5.32
C GLU A 149 -23.08 -8.50 4.72
N LEU A 150 -22.04 -7.70 4.93
CA LEU A 150 -21.92 -6.34 4.39
C LEU A 150 -22.08 -6.34 2.85
N PHE A 151 -21.26 -7.13 2.16
CA PHE A 151 -21.29 -7.18 0.69
C PHE A 151 -22.50 -7.94 0.13
N GLN A 152 -23.04 -8.93 0.85
CA GLN A 152 -24.29 -9.59 0.47
C GLN A 152 -25.48 -8.62 0.53
N ALA A 153 -25.54 -7.76 1.55
CA ALA A 153 -26.61 -6.77 1.71
C ALA A 153 -26.51 -5.68 0.62
N PHE A 154 -25.33 -5.09 0.42
CA PHE A 154 -25.13 -4.07 -0.62
C PHE A 154 -25.27 -4.61 -2.05
N GLY A 155 -24.96 -5.88 -2.29
CA GLY A 155 -25.16 -6.53 -3.59
C GLY A 155 -26.62 -6.53 -4.05
N ARG A 156 -27.59 -6.38 -3.14
CA ARG A 156 -29.03 -6.33 -3.44
C ARG A 156 -29.60 -4.92 -3.56
N VAL A 157 -28.83 -3.89 -3.22
CA VAL A 157 -29.29 -2.49 -3.27
C VAL A 157 -28.87 -1.87 -4.61
N PRO A 158 -29.79 -1.35 -5.44
CA PRO A 158 -29.42 -0.69 -6.69
C PRO A 158 -28.62 0.60 -6.46
N GLY A 159 -27.84 1.00 -7.46
CA GLY A 159 -27.20 2.32 -7.45
C GLY A 159 -28.24 3.44 -7.41
N ASP A 160 -28.00 4.48 -6.61
CA ASP A 160 -28.85 5.66 -6.48
C ASP A 160 -28.17 6.87 -7.14
N ALA A 161 -28.73 7.35 -8.25
CA ALA A 161 -28.16 8.44 -9.04
C ALA A 161 -28.16 9.79 -8.31
N GLN A 162 -29.12 10.01 -7.41
CA GLN A 162 -29.16 11.22 -6.59
C GLN A 162 -28.01 11.16 -5.56
N LEU A 163 -27.86 10.00 -4.91
CA LEU A 163 -26.75 9.76 -3.97
C LEU A 163 -25.39 9.86 -4.67
N PHE A 164 -25.27 9.36 -5.91
CA PHE A 164 -24.08 9.53 -6.74
C PHE A 164 -23.71 11.00 -6.94
N THR A 165 -24.67 11.81 -7.35
CA THR A 165 -24.45 13.24 -7.60
C THR A 165 -24.00 13.95 -6.31
N GLN A 166 -24.68 13.67 -5.19
CA GLN A 166 -24.36 14.25 -3.88
C GLN A 166 -22.96 13.83 -3.39
N ASN A 167 -22.62 12.54 -3.50
CA ASN A 167 -21.32 12.04 -3.06
C ASN A 167 -20.19 12.57 -3.94
N LEU A 168 -20.37 12.64 -5.27
CA LEU A 168 -19.35 13.17 -6.18
C LEU A 168 -19.07 14.64 -5.87
N GLU A 169 -20.10 15.45 -5.66
CA GLU A 169 -19.94 16.84 -5.23
C GLU A 169 -19.21 16.93 -3.90
N ALA A 170 -19.58 16.11 -2.90
CA ALA A 170 -18.93 16.09 -1.60
C ALA A 170 -17.46 15.65 -1.67
N ILE A 171 -17.11 14.69 -2.52
CA ILE A 171 -15.72 14.27 -2.79
C ILE A 171 -14.92 15.47 -3.32
N LYS A 172 -15.43 16.16 -4.35
CA LYS A 172 -14.74 17.30 -4.97
C LYS A 172 -14.61 18.46 -4.00
N ASP A 173 -15.65 18.75 -3.22
CA ASP A 173 -15.63 19.79 -2.21
C ASP A 173 -14.59 19.50 -1.12
N LEU A 174 -14.55 18.26 -0.61
CA LEU A 174 -13.54 17.87 0.37
C LEU A 174 -12.12 18.03 -0.19
N LEU A 175 -11.85 17.54 -1.41
CA LEU A 175 -10.51 17.60 -1.99
C LEU A 175 -10.08 19.03 -2.36
N VAL A 176 -10.95 19.81 -2.99
CA VAL A 176 -10.61 21.13 -3.56
C VAL A 176 -10.86 22.27 -2.59
N LYS A 177 -11.96 22.26 -1.83
CA LYS A 177 -12.33 23.38 -0.94
C LYS A 177 -11.79 23.19 0.47
N ASN A 178 -12.00 22.01 1.07
CA ASN A 178 -11.60 21.74 2.46
C ASN A 178 -10.11 21.45 2.56
N ARG A 179 -9.60 20.49 1.78
CA ARG A 179 -8.19 20.08 1.75
C ARG A 179 -7.32 20.98 0.87
N ARG A 180 -7.93 21.78 -0.01
CA ARG A 180 -7.26 22.77 -0.88
C ARG A 180 -6.19 22.15 -1.79
N PHE A 181 -6.40 20.92 -2.23
CA PHE A 181 -5.56 20.29 -3.24
C PHE A 181 -5.82 20.98 -4.58
N LEU A 182 -4.74 21.36 -5.26
CA LEU A 182 -4.81 22.14 -6.51
C LEU A 182 -5.08 21.21 -7.70
N LEU A 183 -6.23 20.52 -7.68
CA LEU A 183 -6.69 19.67 -8.77
C LEU A 183 -7.07 20.52 -9.98
N THR A 184 -6.48 20.22 -11.14
CA THR A 184 -6.81 20.89 -12.40
C THR A 184 -8.23 20.54 -12.86
N SER A 185 -8.77 21.28 -13.83
CA SER A 185 -10.06 20.93 -14.43
C SER A 185 -10.05 19.53 -15.07
N GLN A 186 -8.91 19.11 -15.62
CA GLN A 186 -8.73 17.76 -16.15
C GLN A 186 -8.77 16.72 -15.01
N ASP A 187 -8.04 16.96 -13.92
CA ASP A 187 -8.07 16.06 -12.75
C ASP A 187 -9.50 15.88 -12.21
N GLN A 188 -10.27 16.97 -12.13
CA GLN A 188 -11.65 16.90 -11.68
C GLN A 188 -12.56 16.13 -12.65
N SER A 189 -12.32 16.21 -13.96
CA SER A 189 -13.04 15.41 -14.95
C SER A 189 -12.69 13.92 -14.83
N GLU A 190 -11.42 13.59 -14.56
CA GLU A 190 -11.00 12.22 -14.32
C GLU A 190 -11.59 11.67 -13.02
N VAL A 191 -11.65 12.47 -11.94
CA VAL A 191 -12.36 12.10 -10.70
C VAL A 191 -13.83 11.73 -10.98
N ASP A 192 -14.52 12.51 -11.82
CA ASP A 192 -15.90 12.22 -12.22
C ASP A 192 -16.00 10.87 -12.96
N GLY A 193 -15.04 10.57 -13.84
CA GLY A 193 -14.98 9.32 -14.62
C GLY A 193 -14.67 8.09 -13.77
N VAL A 194 -13.65 8.19 -12.91
CA VAL A 194 -13.25 7.12 -11.98
C VAL A 194 -14.39 6.81 -11.02
N TYR A 195 -14.98 7.82 -10.38
CA TYR A 195 -16.07 7.60 -9.43
C TYR A 195 -17.33 7.02 -10.09
N ARG A 196 -17.64 7.43 -11.33
CA ARG A 196 -18.71 6.83 -12.13
C ARG A 196 -18.47 5.36 -12.44
N THR A 197 -17.20 4.94 -12.57
CA THR A 197 -16.85 3.54 -12.74
C THR A 197 -17.24 2.71 -11.52
N PHE A 198 -16.93 3.19 -10.30
CA PHE A 198 -17.39 2.53 -9.06
C PHE A 198 -18.92 2.46 -8.98
N PHE A 199 -19.62 3.55 -9.28
CA PHE A 199 -21.09 3.57 -9.28
C PHE A 199 -21.70 2.52 -10.23
N ASN A 200 -21.22 2.48 -11.47
CA ASN A 200 -21.72 1.57 -12.50
C ASN A 200 -21.40 0.11 -12.20
N ALA A 201 -20.18 -0.18 -11.73
CA ALA A 201 -19.76 -1.53 -11.37
C ALA A 201 -20.50 -2.01 -10.11
N GLY A 202 -20.59 -1.19 -9.08
CA GLY A 202 -21.09 -1.64 -7.78
C GLY A 202 -20.18 -2.70 -7.12
N PRO A 203 -20.64 -3.29 -6.00
CA PRO A 203 -19.81 -4.20 -5.22
C PRO A 203 -19.65 -5.60 -5.83
N GLY A 204 -20.66 -6.09 -6.55
CA GLY A 204 -20.80 -7.51 -6.91
C GLY A 204 -20.62 -7.82 -8.39
N PHE A 205 -20.47 -6.81 -9.26
CA PHE A 205 -20.10 -7.09 -10.64
C PHE A 205 -18.58 -7.29 -10.69
N PRO A 206 -18.09 -8.40 -11.29
CA PRO A 206 -16.74 -8.42 -11.85
C PRO A 206 -16.54 -7.14 -12.64
N TYR A 207 -15.39 -6.50 -12.68
CA TYR A 207 -15.18 -5.34 -13.58
C TYR A 207 -14.98 -5.85 -15.02
N PRO A 208 -15.98 -5.87 -15.94
CA PRO A 208 -15.83 -6.53 -17.23
C PRO A 208 -16.30 -5.57 -18.33
N GLY A 209 -15.50 -4.57 -18.70
CA GLY A 209 -15.98 -3.55 -19.63
C GLY A 209 -14.88 -2.84 -20.39
N ARG A 210 -14.63 -3.31 -21.63
CA ARG A 210 -13.81 -2.70 -22.70
C ARG A 210 -12.39 -2.29 -22.26
N ASN A 211 -11.40 -3.15 -22.55
CA ASN A 211 -9.94 -2.99 -22.34
C ASN A 211 -9.34 -3.55 -21.03
N PHE A 212 -10.16 -4.09 -20.14
CA PHE A 212 -9.70 -4.76 -18.93
C PHE A 212 -9.55 -6.25 -19.26
N GLY A 213 -8.35 -6.67 -19.64
CA GLY A 213 -8.03 -8.01 -20.17
C GLY A 213 -8.68 -9.17 -19.40
N ALA A 214 -9.15 -10.12 -20.20
CA ALA A 214 -10.18 -11.09 -19.88
C ALA A 214 -9.76 -12.28 -18.99
N PHE A 215 -10.79 -13.05 -18.62
CA PHE A 215 -10.80 -14.38 -17.99
C PHE A 215 -10.56 -14.42 -16.46
N PHE A 216 -11.66 -14.65 -15.71
CA PHE A 216 -11.72 -14.79 -14.25
C PHE A 216 -11.55 -13.52 -13.39
N GLY A 217 -12.12 -12.38 -13.78
CA GLY A 217 -12.12 -11.17 -12.94
C GLY A 217 -13.02 -11.36 -11.71
N GLY A 218 -12.47 -11.24 -10.50
CA GLY A 218 -13.26 -11.11 -9.27
C GLY A 218 -13.96 -9.74 -9.21
N SER A 219 -15.05 -9.67 -8.46
CA SER A 219 -15.69 -8.41 -8.06
C SER A 219 -14.98 -7.80 -6.86
N TYR A 220 -15.32 -6.54 -6.54
CA TYR A 220 -14.84 -5.89 -5.33
C TYR A 220 -15.23 -6.69 -4.07
N ALA A 221 -16.45 -7.25 -4.05
CA ALA A 221 -16.90 -8.13 -3.00
C ALA A 221 -16.03 -9.40 -2.89
N ASP A 222 -15.58 -9.98 -4.00
CA ASP A 222 -14.69 -11.15 -3.96
C ASP A 222 -13.33 -10.81 -3.34
N LEU A 223 -12.77 -9.64 -3.64
CA LEU A 223 -11.53 -9.16 -3.03
C LEU A 223 -11.73 -8.89 -1.53
N MET A 224 -12.82 -8.22 -1.15
CA MET A 224 -13.07 -7.86 0.24
C MET A 224 -13.47 -9.04 1.12
N THR A 225 -14.03 -10.10 0.53
CA THR A 225 -14.45 -11.31 1.26
C THR A 225 -13.43 -12.44 1.15
N ALA A 226 -12.28 -12.21 0.50
CA ALA A 226 -11.18 -13.16 0.44
C ALA A 226 -10.70 -13.54 1.86
N ARG A 227 -10.41 -14.83 2.03
CA ARG A 227 -10.03 -15.46 3.29
C ARG A 227 -8.63 -16.03 3.20
N ASP A 228 -7.95 -16.09 4.34
CA ASP A 228 -6.68 -16.80 4.44
C ASP A 228 -6.88 -18.32 4.55
N ASP A 229 -5.78 -19.05 4.72
CA ASP A 229 -5.78 -20.52 4.83
C ASP A 229 -6.54 -21.03 6.09
N ASP A 230 -6.74 -20.18 7.10
CA ASP A 230 -7.51 -20.48 8.32
C ASP A 230 -8.99 -20.12 8.17
N GLY A 231 -9.40 -19.55 7.03
CA GLY A 231 -10.76 -19.12 6.75
C GLY A 231 -11.11 -17.73 7.29
N GLU A 232 -10.13 -16.97 7.78
CA GLU A 232 -10.35 -15.63 8.34
C GLU A 232 -10.34 -14.55 7.25
N PRO A 233 -11.29 -13.60 7.25
CA PRO A 233 -11.27 -12.48 6.31
C PRO A 233 -10.12 -11.52 6.65
N ARG A 234 -9.37 -11.10 5.63
CA ARG A 234 -8.17 -10.26 5.82
C ARG A 234 -8.19 -8.91 5.11
N SER A 235 -9.30 -8.58 4.44
CA SER A 235 -9.45 -7.28 3.80
C SER A 235 -9.52 -6.15 4.82
N TYR A 236 -9.28 -4.93 4.38
CA TYR A 236 -9.42 -3.77 5.25
C TYR A 236 -10.86 -3.46 5.69
N LEU A 237 -11.86 -4.06 5.05
CA LEU A 237 -13.27 -4.01 5.43
C LEU A 237 -13.72 -5.21 6.27
N ALA A 238 -12.80 -6.12 6.59
CA ALA A 238 -13.06 -7.33 7.37
C ALA A 238 -13.58 -7.02 8.79
N GLY A 239 -13.17 -5.89 9.37
CA GLY A 239 -13.59 -5.46 10.71
C GLY A 239 -13.44 -3.96 10.90
N GLU A 240 -14.13 -3.44 11.92
CA GLU A 240 -14.20 -2.00 12.17
C GLU A 240 -12.85 -1.40 12.60
N ASP A 241 -12.06 -2.13 13.37
CA ASP A 241 -10.72 -1.68 13.81
C ASP A 241 -9.77 -1.43 12.63
N SER A 242 -9.73 -2.32 11.63
CA SER A 242 -8.97 -2.13 10.39
C SER A 242 -9.44 -0.89 9.62
N PHE A 243 -10.76 -0.71 9.53
CA PHE A 243 -11.36 0.44 8.85
C PHE A 243 -11.03 1.76 9.55
N GLN A 244 -11.19 1.82 10.88
CA GLN A 244 -10.91 3.03 11.66
C GLN A 244 -9.42 3.40 11.62
N PHE A 245 -8.52 2.41 11.63
CA PHE A 245 -7.11 2.65 11.44
C PHE A 245 -6.82 3.33 10.09
N LEU A 246 -7.36 2.80 8.99
CA LEU A 246 -7.19 3.39 7.66
C LEU A 246 -7.79 4.79 7.57
N ARG A 247 -9.01 4.96 8.06
CA ARG A 247 -9.68 6.25 8.11
C ARG A 247 -8.86 7.29 8.86
N ASP A 248 -8.23 6.91 9.96
CA ASP A 248 -7.36 7.80 10.73
C ASP A 248 -6.10 8.20 9.97
N ILE A 249 -5.37 7.24 9.39
CA ILE A 249 -4.14 7.56 8.64
C ILE A 249 -4.42 8.34 7.34
N GLU A 250 -5.57 8.09 6.70
CA GLU A 250 -6.05 8.92 5.59
C GLU A 250 -6.28 10.36 6.05
N ARG A 251 -7.04 10.57 7.15
CA ARG A 251 -7.31 11.92 7.69
C ARG A 251 -6.03 12.66 8.07
N ARG A 252 -5.01 11.94 8.53
CA ARG A 252 -3.68 12.46 8.89
C ARG A 252 -2.72 12.61 7.70
N ASN A 253 -3.19 12.34 6.47
CA ASN A 253 -2.43 12.46 5.22
C ASN A 253 -1.19 11.54 5.17
N LEU A 254 -1.29 10.34 5.73
CA LEU A 254 -0.18 9.38 5.83
C LEU A 254 -0.23 8.26 4.78
N ILE A 255 -1.18 8.30 3.86
CA ILE A 255 -1.15 7.51 2.61
C ILE A 255 -0.94 8.50 1.47
N VAL A 256 0.24 8.48 0.86
CA VAL A 256 0.66 9.44 -0.17
C VAL A 256 0.61 8.75 -1.55
N PRO A 257 -0.41 9.02 -2.38
CA PRO A 257 -0.46 8.49 -3.73
C PRO A 257 0.42 9.32 -4.68
N LEU A 258 1.18 8.64 -5.52
CA LEU A 258 2.19 9.22 -6.41
C LEU A 258 2.05 8.65 -7.82
N VAL A 259 2.17 9.52 -8.83
CA VAL A 259 2.45 9.09 -10.19
C VAL A 259 3.92 8.71 -10.27
N GLY A 260 4.21 7.44 -10.48
CA GLY A 260 5.55 6.89 -10.41
C GLY A 260 5.74 5.70 -11.32
N ASP A 261 6.76 5.79 -12.16
CA ASP A 261 7.28 4.65 -12.91
C ASP A 261 8.33 3.94 -12.05
N PHE A 262 8.22 2.62 -11.95
CA PHE A 262 9.17 1.80 -11.20
C PHE A 262 10.59 1.87 -11.80
N ALA A 263 10.71 2.03 -13.11
CA ALA A 263 11.96 2.29 -13.84
C ALA A 263 12.25 3.80 -13.99
N GLY A 264 11.34 4.65 -13.52
CA GLY A 264 11.44 6.10 -13.50
C GLY A 264 12.60 6.61 -12.66
N THR A 265 12.90 7.90 -12.77
CA THR A 265 14.08 8.47 -12.10
C THR A 265 13.73 9.33 -10.90
N LYS A 266 12.43 9.51 -10.60
CA LYS A 266 12.00 10.49 -9.62
C LYS A 266 11.15 9.92 -8.49
N ALA A 267 9.99 9.29 -8.74
CA ALA A 267 9.00 9.07 -7.67
C ALA A 267 9.52 8.20 -6.51
N ILE A 268 10.07 7.02 -6.82
CA ILE A 268 10.66 6.13 -5.80
C ILE A 268 11.86 6.79 -5.12
N ARG A 269 12.69 7.52 -5.86
CA ARG A 269 13.90 8.18 -5.33
C ARG A 269 13.56 9.36 -4.41
N ALA A 270 12.51 10.12 -4.73
CA ALA A 270 12.03 11.23 -3.91
C ALA A 270 11.46 10.70 -2.58
N ALA A 271 10.65 9.64 -2.64
CA ALA A 271 10.21 8.94 -1.44
C ALA A 271 11.41 8.39 -0.64
N ALA A 272 12.39 7.76 -1.29
CA ALA A 272 13.60 7.26 -0.63
C ALA A 272 14.39 8.37 0.08
N ALA A 273 14.53 9.55 -0.55
CA ALA A 273 15.21 10.70 0.01
C ALA A 273 14.49 11.23 1.25
N TYR A 274 13.17 11.41 1.17
CA TYR A 274 12.32 11.81 2.30
C TYR A 274 12.46 10.82 3.47
N LEU A 275 12.40 9.51 3.19
CA LEU A 275 12.53 8.49 4.24
C LEU A 275 13.91 8.49 4.90
N LYS A 276 14.99 8.76 4.15
CA LYS A 276 16.34 8.90 4.71
C LYS A 276 16.48 10.13 5.59
N GLU A 277 15.92 11.26 5.16
CA GLU A 277 15.87 12.49 5.96
C GLU A 277 15.17 12.24 7.30
N HIS A 278 14.09 11.44 7.28
CA HIS A 278 13.36 11.05 8.47
C HIS A 278 13.89 9.81 9.19
N GLN A 279 15.01 9.24 8.73
CA GLN A 279 15.63 8.02 9.29
C GLN A 279 14.68 6.83 9.40
N ALA A 280 13.70 6.77 8.50
CA ALA A 280 12.68 5.73 8.48
C ALA A 280 13.10 4.58 7.57
N THR A 281 12.69 3.36 7.95
CA THR A 281 13.00 2.14 7.23
C THR A 281 11.79 1.64 6.47
N VAL A 282 11.99 1.29 5.19
CA VAL A 282 10.99 0.58 4.39
C VAL A 282 10.94 -0.86 4.86
N THR A 283 9.80 -1.29 5.39
CA THR A 283 9.62 -2.67 5.87
C THR A 283 8.90 -3.54 4.85
N THR A 284 8.10 -2.93 3.96
CA THR A 284 7.32 -3.65 2.97
C THR A 284 7.23 -2.87 1.67
N PHE A 285 7.43 -3.54 0.53
CA PHE A 285 7.16 -3.00 -0.80
C PHE A 285 6.34 -4.01 -1.61
N TYR A 286 5.05 -3.72 -1.81
CA TYR A 286 4.17 -4.49 -2.69
C TYR A 286 4.27 -4.01 -4.14
N THR A 287 4.55 -4.92 -5.06
CA THR A 287 4.83 -4.61 -6.47
C THR A 287 3.87 -5.27 -7.45
N SER A 288 2.85 -6.00 -6.97
CA SER A 288 1.97 -6.81 -7.84
C SER A 288 2.82 -7.64 -8.82
N ASN A 289 2.42 -7.72 -10.09
CA ASN A 289 3.17 -8.36 -11.17
C ASN A 289 4.01 -7.37 -11.99
N VAL A 290 4.27 -6.16 -11.49
CA VAL A 290 5.00 -5.10 -12.21
C VAL A 290 6.37 -5.58 -12.68
N GLU A 291 7.09 -6.33 -11.85
CA GLU A 291 8.41 -6.87 -12.21
C GLU A 291 8.38 -7.67 -13.51
N GLN A 292 7.31 -8.44 -13.77
CA GLN A 292 7.19 -9.20 -15.02
C GLN A 292 7.26 -8.28 -16.25
N TYR A 293 6.51 -7.17 -16.24
CA TYR A 293 6.53 -6.21 -17.34
C TYR A 293 7.90 -5.53 -17.50
N LEU A 294 8.57 -5.18 -16.39
CA LEU A 294 9.88 -4.54 -16.42
C LEU A 294 10.97 -5.46 -17.00
N PHE A 295 10.87 -6.77 -16.78
CA PHE A 295 11.78 -7.75 -17.38
C PHE A 295 11.45 -8.07 -18.86
N GLU A 296 10.19 -7.87 -19.28
CA GLU A 296 9.77 -8.00 -20.69
C GLU A 296 10.13 -6.75 -21.51
N GLN A 297 10.25 -5.58 -20.87
CA GLN A 297 10.50 -4.28 -21.51
C GLN A 297 11.98 -3.85 -21.42
N GLY A 298 12.86 -4.56 -22.10
CA GLY A 298 14.26 -4.12 -22.26
C GLY A 298 15.06 -4.12 -20.95
N ASP A 299 15.60 -2.97 -20.55
CA ASP A 299 16.46 -2.81 -19.38
C ASP A 299 15.81 -2.10 -18.19
N ASP A 300 14.48 -1.91 -18.23
CA ASP A 300 13.69 -1.24 -17.18
C ASP A 300 13.84 -1.89 -15.82
N TRP A 301 13.91 -3.23 -15.78
CA TRP A 301 14.19 -3.96 -14.54
C TRP A 301 15.50 -3.53 -13.88
N ARG A 302 16.55 -3.19 -14.64
CA ARG A 302 17.83 -2.72 -14.06
C ARG A 302 17.64 -1.38 -13.37
N ARG A 303 16.86 -0.49 -13.97
CA ARG A 303 16.54 0.83 -13.41
C ARG A 303 15.69 0.69 -12.15
N PHE A 304 14.74 -0.23 -12.14
CA PHE A 304 13.96 -0.54 -10.94
C PHE A 304 14.84 -1.08 -9.80
N TYR A 305 15.75 -2.03 -10.05
CA TYR A 305 16.65 -2.52 -9.01
C TYR A 305 17.64 -1.45 -8.53
N ALA A 306 18.06 -0.53 -9.41
CA ALA A 306 18.80 0.66 -9.00
C ALA A 306 17.96 1.58 -8.08
N ASN A 307 16.66 1.73 -8.35
CA ASN A 307 15.74 2.47 -7.47
C ASN A 307 15.55 1.77 -6.12
N LEU A 308 15.37 0.44 -6.10
CA LEU A 308 15.33 -0.34 -4.85
C LEU A 308 16.59 -0.13 -4.02
N ALA A 309 17.77 -0.08 -4.66
CA ALA A 309 19.04 0.17 -3.98
C ALA A 309 19.16 1.57 -3.34
N THR A 310 18.25 2.50 -3.68
CA THR A 310 18.19 3.82 -3.04
C THR A 310 17.40 3.82 -1.74
N LEU A 311 16.56 2.82 -1.48
CA LEU A 311 15.66 2.81 -0.31
C LEU A 311 16.43 2.62 1.00
N PRO A 312 15.98 3.21 2.12
CA PRO A 312 16.47 2.86 3.45
C PRO A 312 15.89 1.51 3.88
N LEU A 313 16.70 0.46 3.80
CA LEU A 313 16.31 -0.94 4.03
C LEU A 313 17.02 -1.53 5.26
N ASP A 314 16.41 -2.53 5.89
CA ASP A 314 17.04 -3.43 6.86
C ASP A 314 16.77 -4.90 6.49
N SER A 315 17.21 -5.83 7.34
CA SER A 315 17.04 -7.27 7.10
C SER A 315 15.58 -7.75 7.13
N SER A 316 14.64 -6.92 7.59
CA SER A 316 13.19 -7.22 7.59
C SER A 316 12.47 -6.68 6.35
N SER A 317 13.12 -5.83 5.55
CA SER A 317 12.56 -5.21 4.36
C SER A 317 12.16 -6.26 3.31
N THR A 318 10.85 -6.44 3.14
CA THR A 318 10.29 -7.50 2.29
C THR A 318 9.60 -6.92 1.05
N LEU A 319 9.94 -7.46 -0.12
CA LEU A 319 9.22 -7.24 -1.37
C LEU A 319 8.11 -8.29 -1.48
N ILE A 320 6.89 -7.85 -1.81
CA ILE A 320 5.75 -8.72 -2.08
C ILE A 320 5.37 -8.59 -3.55
N ARG A 321 5.27 -9.70 -4.27
CA ARG A 321 4.86 -9.73 -5.68
C ARG A 321 3.78 -10.77 -5.92
N SER A 322 2.95 -10.53 -6.93
CA SER A 322 2.11 -11.56 -7.54
C SER A 322 2.81 -12.10 -8.77
N SER A 323 2.75 -13.41 -8.98
CA SER A 323 3.49 -14.07 -10.05
C SER A 323 2.73 -15.28 -10.59
N HIS A 324 2.84 -15.53 -11.89
CA HIS A 324 2.37 -16.78 -12.51
C HIS A 324 3.38 -17.93 -12.33
N PHE A 325 4.57 -17.62 -11.80
CA PHE A 325 5.66 -18.57 -11.59
C PHE A 325 6.07 -18.57 -10.11
N ALA A 326 6.50 -19.71 -9.60
CA ALA A 326 7.05 -19.83 -8.25
C ALA A 326 8.32 -20.69 -8.27
N PRO A 327 9.25 -20.50 -7.31
CA PRO A 327 10.39 -21.40 -7.13
C PRO A 327 9.95 -22.84 -6.90
N ALA A 328 10.81 -23.79 -7.26
CA ALA A 328 10.59 -25.19 -6.93
C ALA A 328 10.50 -25.36 -5.40
N GLY A 329 9.40 -25.94 -4.92
CA GLY A 329 9.16 -26.15 -3.49
C GLY A 329 8.55 -24.97 -2.73
N ALA A 330 8.22 -23.85 -3.41
CA ALA A 330 7.44 -22.78 -2.80
C ALA A 330 6.10 -23.33 -2.28
N ARG A 331 5.74 -22.97 -1.04
CA ARG A 331 4.46 -23.39 -0.46
C ARG A 331 3.33 -22.58 -1.08
N LEU A 332 2.67 -23.17 -2.06
CA LEU A 332 1.48 -22.59 -2.66
C LEU A 332 0.34 -22.60 -1.63
N ARG A 333 -0.22 -21.42 -1.35
CA ARG A 333 -1.36 -21.27 -0.46
C ARG A 333 -2.64 -21.75 -1.13
N ARG A 334 -3.62 -22.20 -0.32
CA ARG A 334 -4.82 -22.90 -0.80
C ARG A 334 -5.92 -21.93 -1.23
N VAL A 335 -5.60 -21.00 -2.14
CA VAL A 335 -6.59 -20.10 -2.74
C VAL A 335 -6.67 -20.39 -4.24
N PRO A 336 -7.85 -20.74 -4.79
CA PRO A 336 -8.03 -20.88 -6.24
C PRO A 336 -7.69 -19.57 -6.95
N SER A 337 -6.57 -19.55 -7.67
CA SER A 337 -6.00 -18.32 -8.23
C SER A 337 -5.25 -18.50 -9.54
N ASN A 338 -5.14 -17.40 -10.27
CA ASN A 338 -4.20 -17.20 -11.38
C ASN A 338 -2.79 -16.80 -10.93
N TYR A 339 -2.59 -16.42 -9.66
CA TYR A 339 -1.35 -15.88 -9.11
C TYR A 339 -0.88 -16.63 -7.87
N VAL A 340 0.43 -16.60 -7.67
CA VAL A 340 1.10 -16.97 -6.42
C VAL A 340 1.67 -15.71 -5.81
N MET A 341 1.38 -15.48 -4.53
CA MET A 341 1.97 -14.38 -3.77
C MET A 341 3.31 -14.81 -3.21
N LEU A 342 4.37 -14.11 -3.63
CA LEU A 342 5.75 -14.41 -3.31
C LEU A 342 6.38 -13.28 -2.51
N ARG A 343 7.32 -13.62 -1.63
CA ARG A 343 8.10 -12.64 -0.87
C ARG A 343 9.59 -12.81 -1.08
N SER A 344 10.33 -11.71 -1.07
CA SER A 344 11.80 -11.72 -1.06
C SER A 344 12.36 -10.64 -0.14
N SER A 345 13.54 -10.90 0.41
CA SER A 345 14.36 -9.86 1.03
C SER A 345 14.79 -8.83 -0.03
N ILE A 346 14.42 -7.56 0.15
CA ILE A 346 14.82 -6.48 -0.78
C ILE A 346 16.35 -6.32 -0.74
N ALA A 347 16.95 -6.43 0.44
CA ALA A 347 18.40 -6.31 0.62
C ALA A 347 19.16 -7.39 -0.17
N ASP A 348 18.69 -8.63 -0.14
CA ASP A 348 19.32 -9.73 -0.87
C ASP A 348 19.14 -9.61 -2.38
N LEU A 349 17.96 -9.16 -2.84
CA LEU A 349 17.70 -8.87 -4.24
C LEU A 349 18.64 -7.78 -4.78
N VAL A 350 18.78 -6.66 -4.04
CA VAL A 350 19.70 -5.58 -4.40
C VAL A 350 21.15 -6.06 -4.41
N LYS A 351 21.55 -6.87 -3.42
CA LYS A 351 22.90 -7.47 -3.38
C LYS A 351 23.14 -8.36 -4.61
N ALA A 352 22.21 -9.26 -4.91
CA ALA A 352 22.29 -10.15 -6.07
C ALA A 352 22.37 -9.38 -7.39
N PHE A 353 21.61 -8.30 -7.51
CA PHE A 353 21.67 -7.41 -8.67
C PHE A 353 23.05 -6.76 -8.83
N LYS A 354 23.62 -6.20 -7.76
CA LYS A 354 24.96 -5.59 -7.78
C LYS A 354 26.07 -6.58 -8.11
N GLU A 355 25.89 -7.84 -7.73
CA GLU A 355 26.81 -8.95 -8.03
C GLU A 355 26.58 -9.58 -9.42
N GLY A 356 25.64 -9.05 -10.23
CA GLY A 356 25.34 -9.58 -11.57
C GLY A 356 24.60 -10.92 -11.59
N ARG A 357 24.02 -11.34 -10.45
CA ARG A 357 23.27 -12.60 -10.30
C ARG A 357 21.80 -12.51 -10.71
N ILE A 358 21.25 -11.30 -10.86
CA ILE A 358 19.93 -11.06 -11.45
C ILE A 358 20.14 -10.66 -12.92
N GLN A 359 19.78 -11.55 -13.84
CA GLN A 359 19.91 -11.32 -15.29
C GLN A 359 18.57 -11.45 -16.03
N ASN A 360 17.60 -12.12 -15.42
CA ASN A 360 16.25 -12.29 -15.92
C ASN A 360 15.26 -12.47 -14.76
N TYR A 361 13.96 -12.45 -15.08
CA TYR A 361 12.90 -12.55 -14.06
C TYR A 361 12.98 -13.86 -13.26
N TYR A 362 13.38 -14.97 -13.90
CA TYR A 362 13.52 -16.26 -13.22
C TYR A 362 14.54 -16.18 -12.07
N ASN A 363 15.66 -15.47 -12.25
CA ASN A 363 16.64 -15.29 -11.16
C ASN A 363 16.01 -14.58 -9.94
N ALA A 364 15.20 -13.54 -10.17
CA ALA A 364 14.50 -12.83 -9.10
C ALA A 364 13.45 -13.74 -8.42
N ILE A 365 12.68 -14.49 -9.21
CA ILE A 365 11.70 -15.44 -8.69
C ILE A 365 12.36 -16.49 -7.80
N GLN A 366 13.49 -17.09 -8.20
CA GLN A 366 14.21 -18.10 -7.41
C GLN A 366 14.71 -17.60 -6.04
N MET A 367 14.75 -16.29 -5.83
CA MET A 367 15.06 -15.67 -4.52
C MET A 367 13.81 -15.42 -3.66
N SER A 368 12.67 -15.95 -4.07
CA SER A 368 11.41 -15.81 -3.35
C SER A 368 11.10 -17.00 -2.45
N GLN A 369 10.22 -16.77 -1.48
CA GLN A 369 9.62 -17.78 -0.62
C GLN A 369 8.10 -17.79 -0.76
#